data_AF-A0A4P8S924-F1
#
_entry.id   AF-A0A4P8S924-F1
#
_cell.length_a   1.000
_cell.length_b   1.000
_cell.length_c   1.000
_cell.angle_alpha   90.00
_cell.angle_beta   90.00
_cell.angle_gamma   90.00
#
_symmetry.space_group_name_H-M   'P 1'
#
loop_
_entity.id
_entity.type
_entity.pdbx_description
1 polymer ?
#
loop_
_entity_poly.entity_id
_entity_poly.type
_entity_poly.pdbx_seq_one_letter_code
_entity_poly.pdbx_strand_id
1 'polypeptide(L)'
;MSSNYIVSLKETRNPLEDILVPAEERIGYISEKTPVIPIYFYRILGVEGEEENDFNLYKNELFRLDEQLTNYGRYVRFDGPILTPQNNEMSYFKNFIGTSLTQDIPALKKQGLSLFFNSRIFYGHSHYAAIHKSLQQVLDLFLKNESFVNTSKVETFVVKILIWLQRILPKLYPTNMIEKDIPKIIFYGEIKAHEIYFLIFLSLMGMDVLYIHTEPVKEQRFSQIDPTETFSKIMVYSNSFALEPFPLEAKRVRKNTVTFEAKEEIEGFLYGEDVGIFKTRQFESGSTKPITLRTTHDELKILWYEDAKVRPEFQVKNEIVSVPNLFVKVSGTYPQIEEYWKELFELKSTANTVFKEKVDFTPVTYSRQEMYSTSFIFDANGLIEKEKLFKHPLYKFSYLNQTVQDFMVGKMNELIKSDMFLQEMTNDLRIKILMTIITMDKEFLRLVESFDFTGKVPKIVVYDHKPDNFTESDIILLCYFNLVGADILIYTPTNYNNIEAWINQNYFDIHQLPSVQFDMEIPKELPKEKTSFLKRFFKR
;
A
#
# COMPACT_ATOMS: atom_id res chain seq x y z
N MET A 1 -37.75 29.69 33.81
CA MET A 1 -38.65 29.00 32.86
C MET A 1 -38.39 27.51 32.99
N SER A 2 -39.43 26.73 33.29
CA SER A 2 -39.34 25.27 33.41
C SER A 2 -39.21 24.64 32.02
N SER A 3 -37.99 24.50 31.51
CA SER A 3 -37.77 23.87 30.20
C SER A 3 -37.80 22.34 30.35
N ASN A 4 -39.02 21.79 30.44
CA ASN A 4 -39.26 20.36 30.18
C ASN A 4 -39.15 20.16 28.66
N TYR A 5 -37.93 19.98 28.15
CA TYR A 5 -37.71 19.55 26.77
C TYR A 5 -37.50 18.03 26.69
N ILE A 6 -37.70 17.50 25.48
CA ILE A 6 -37.44 16.12 25.11
C ILE A 6 -36.24 16.13 24.16
N VAL A 7 -35.30 15.23 24.41
CA VAL A 7 -34.15 15.02 23.53
C VAL A 7 -34.52 13.95 22.50
N SER A 8 -34.21 14.21 21.23
CA SER A 8 -34.42 13.27 20.12
C SER A 8 -33.08 12.92 19.47
N LEU A 9 -32.71 11.65 19.52
CA LEU A 9 -31.47 11.17 18.90
C LEU A 9 -31.64 11.09 17.37
N LYS A 10 -30.79 11.80 16.63
CA LYS A 10 -30.82 11.87 15.16
C LYS A 10 -29.90 10.85 14.52
N GLU A 11 -30.30 10.42 13.33
CA GLU A 11 -29.46 9.62 12.44
C GLU A 11 -28.85 10.51 11.34
N THR A 12 -27.60 10.23 11.00
CA THR A 12 -26.80 10.88 9.96
C THR A 12 -25.77 9.90 9.38
N ARG A 13 -25.32 10.19 8.16
CA ARG A 13 -24.18 9.55 7.50
C ARG A 13 -22.88 10.35 7.64
N ASN A 14 -22.94 11.62 8.06
CA ASN A 14 -21.78 12.48 8.23
C ASN A 14 -21.84 13.28 9.55
N PRO A 15 -21.63 12.64 10.71
CA PRO A 15 -21.72 13.27 12.02
C PRO A 15 -20.67 14.35 12.25
N LEU A 16 -19.53 14.32 11.56
CA LEU A 16 -18.49 15.35 11.68
C LEU A 16 -18.95 16.68 11.05
N GLU A 17 -19.74 16.64 9.98
CA GLU A 17 -20.30 17.85 9.36
C GLU A 17 -21.64 18.25 9.98
N ASP A 18 -22.54 17.30 10.21
CA ASP A 18 -23.90 17.58 10.69
C ASP A 18 -23.94 18.14 12.12
N ILE A 19 -22.94 17.83 12.96
CA ILE A 19 -22.84 18.40 14.30
C ILE A 19 -22.63 19.93 14.28
N LEU A 20 -22.13 20.48 13.17
CA LEU A 20 -21.94 21.93 12.99
C LEU A 20 -23.24 22.65 12.64
N VAL A 21 -24.26 21.93 12.17
CA VAL A 21 -25.58 22.49 11.85
C VAL A 21 -26.29 22.86 13.16
N PRO A 22 -26.78 24.11 13.31
CA PRO A 22 -27.51 24.53 14.51
C PRO A 22 -28.74 23.66 14.79
N ALA A 23 -29.01 23.35 16.06
CA ALA A 23 -30.11 22.48 16.47
C ALA A 23 -31.48 22.95 15.97
N GLU A 24 -31.68 24.26 15.86
CA GLU A 24 -32.92 24.88 15.36
C GLU A 24 -33.16 24.61 13.86
N GLU A 25 -32.10 24.35 13.10
CA GLU A 25 -32.16 24.05 11.66
C GLU A 25 -32.30 22.54 11.39
N ARG A 26 -32.16 21.70 12.42
CA ARG A 26 -32.24 20.25 12.28
C ARG A 26 -33.68 19.77 12.19
N ILE A 27 -33.91 18.80 11.31
CA ILE A 27 -35.21 18.15 11.14
C ILE A 27 -35.65 17.53 12.49
N GLY A 28 -36.83 17.93 12.98
CA GLY A 28 -37.42 17.43 14.22
C GLY A 28 -37.29 18.39 15.41
N TYR A 29 -36.67 19.56 15.22
CA TYR A 29 -36.70 20.63 16.22
C TYR A 29 -38.13 21.17 16.39
N ILE A 30 -38.56 21.31 17.64
CA ILE A 30 -39.87 21.87 17.99
C ILE A 30 -39.65 22.88 19.12
N SER A 31 -40.07 24.13 18.93
CA SER A 31 -39.96 25.21 19.92
C SER A 31 -41.21 25.43 20.78
N GLU A 32 -42.32 24.76 20.46
CA GLU A 32 -43.64 24.98 21.10
C GLU A 32 -43.78 24.28 22.46
N LYS A 33 -45.03 24.10 22.95
CA LYS A 33 -45.45 23.72 24.32
C LYS A 33 -44.62 22.63 25.03
N THR A 34 -43.96 21.74 24.30
CA THR A 34 -42.94 20.82 24.83
C THR A 34 -41.78 20.78 23.83
N PRO A 35 -40.69 21.55 24.08
CA PRO A 35 -39.63 21.66 23.11
C PRO A 35 -38.95 20.31 22.84
N VAL A 36 -38.63 20.03 21.58
CA VAL A 36 -37.88 18.84 21.18
C VAL A 36 -36.54 19.28 20.62
N ILE A 37 -35.46 18.81 21.22
CA ILE A 37 -34.09 19.14 20.84
C ILE A 37 -33.48 17.93 20.11
N PRO A 38 -33.26 18.01 18.79
CA PRO A 38 -32.59 16.99 18.01
C PRO A 38 -31.08 17.05 18.26
N ILE A 39 -30.51 15.93 18.72
CA ILE A 39 -29.08 15.82 19.02
C ILE A 39 -28.42 14.70 18.23
N TYR A 40 -27.10 14.80 18.09
CA TYR A 40 -26.23 13.75 17.61
C TYR A 40 -25.42 13.19 18.77
N PHE A 41 -25.58 11.89 19.04
CA PHE A 41 -24.64 11.14 19.87
C PHE A 41 -24.08 9.97 19.07
N TYR A 42 -22.86 10.13 18.55
CA TYR A 42 -22.22 9.16 17.67
C TYR A 42 -20.92 8.60 18.25
N ARG A 43 -20.74 7.29 18.08
CA ARG A 43 -19.49 6.55 18.27
C ARG A 43 -18.86 6.34 16.89
N ILE A 44 -17.81 7.08 16.59
CA ILE A 44 -17.07 7.01 15.32
C ILE A 44 -15.84 6.14 15.56
N LEU A 45 -15.84 4.96 14.96
CA LEU A 45 -14.84 3.93 15.17
C LEU A 45 -14.10 3.60 13.87
N GLY A 46 -12.78 3.57 13.93
CA GLY A 46 -11.95 3.34 12.76
C GLY A 46 -11.78 4.58 11.89
N VAL A 47 -11.14 4.39 10.74
CA VAL A 47 -10.85 5.43 9.76
C VAL A 47 -11.25 4.93 8.36
N GLU A 48 -11.82 5.81 7.55
CA GLU A 48 -12.14 5.53 6.14
C GLU A 48 -10.86 5.54 5.29
N GLY A 49 -10.72 4.57 4.36
CA GLY A 49 -9.55 4.44 3.47
C GLY A 49 -8.44 3.52 3.98
N GLU A 50 -7.56 3.07 3.09
CA GLU A 50 -6.59 1.98 3.30
C GLU A 50 -5.15 2.45 3.53
N GLU A 51 -4.82 3.70 3.16
CA GLU A 51 -3.45 4.19 3.10
C GLU A 51 -3.12 5.24 4.17
N GLU A 52 -1.83 5.52 4.38
CA GLU A 52 -1.37 6.60 5.27
C GLU A 52 -1.96 7.97 4.87
N ASN A 53 -2.18 8.19 3.58
CA ASN A 53 -2.79 9.41 3.06
C ASN A 53 -4.24 9.59 3.55
N ASP A 54 -4.99 8.49 3.69
CA ASP A 54 -6.37 8.49 4.21
C ASP A 54 -6.40 8.80 5.70
N PHE A 55 -5.44 8.25 6.46
CA PHE A 55 -5.30 8.61 7.86
C PHE A 55 -4.94 10.09 8.06
N ASN A 56 -4.14 10.66 7.14
CA ASN A 56 -3.83 12.08 7.15
C ASN A 56 -5.03 12.95 6.75
N LEU A 57 -5.89 12.49 5.84
CA LEU A 57 -7.18 13.13 5.53
C LEU A 57 -8.07 13.20 6.77
N TYR A 58 -8.25 12.07 7.44
CA TYR A 58 -9.03 11.97 8.67
C TYR A 58 -8.53 12.91 9.76
N LYS A 59 -7.21 12.97 9.99
CA LYS A 59 -6.60 13.93 10.93
C LYS A 59 -6.91 15.38 10.57
N ASN A 60 -6.88 15.72 9.28
CA ASN A 60 -7.21 17.07 8.83
C ASN A 60 -8.68 17.43 9.07
N GLU A 61 -9.59 16.46 8.92
CA GLU A 61 -11.02 16.66 9.21
C GLU A 61 -11.26 16.91 10.70
N LEU A 62 -10.63 16.11 11.58
CA LEU A 62 -10.72 16.31 13.03
C LEU A 62 -10.14 17.67 13.44
N PHE A 63 -9.00 18.06 12.89
CA PHE A 63 -8.38 19.36 13.15
C PHE A 63 -9.31 20.51 12.74
N ARG A 64 -9.89 20.46 11.53
CA ARG A 64 -10.83 21.47 11.03
C ARG A 64 -12.09 21.54 11.90
N LEU A 65 -12.65 20.39 12.28
CA LEU A 65 -13.83 20.32 13.14
C LEU A 65 -13.56 20.99 14.49
N ASP A 66 -12.40 20.72 15.09
CA ASP A 66 -12.00 21.31 16.36
C ASP A 66 -11.85 22.83 16.29
N GLU A 67 -11.23 23.35 15.23
CA GLU A 67 -11.11 24.78 14.99
C GLU A 67 -12.49 25.45 14.86
N GLN A 68 -13.39 24.84 14.08
CA GLN A 68 -14.75 25.34 13.89
C GLN A 68 -15.55 25.34 15.20
N LEU A 69 -15.49 24.27 15.98
CA LEU A 69 -16.19 24.16 17.26
C LEU A 69 -15.59 25.07 18.34
N THR A 70 -14.27 25.27 18.34
CA THR A 70 -13.61 26.21 19.24
C THR A 70 -14.05 27.64 18.95
N ASN A 71 -14.14 28.03 17.66
CA ASN A 71 -14.68 29.31 17.24
C ASN A 71 -16.16 29.48 17.59
N TYR A 72 -16.90 28.37 17.74
CA TYR A 72 -18.29 28.37 18.20
C TYR A 72 -18.45 28.73 19.70
N GLY A 73 -17.46 28.39 20.54
CA GLY A 73 -17.36 28.82 21.94
C GLY A 73 -18.15 28.01 22.98
N ARG A 74 -19.08 27.12 22.60
CA ARG A 74 -19.82 26.20 23.51
C ARG A 74 -19.35 24.76 23.37
N TYR A 75 -18.04 24.57 23.36
CA TYR A 75 -17.41 23.31 23.00
C TYR A 75 -16.42 22.84 24.06
N VAL A 76 -16.44 21.53 24.35
CA VAL A 76 -15.44 20.88 25.19
C VAL A 76 -14.93 19.62 24.49
N ARG A 77 -13.60 19.55 24.35
CA ARG A 77 -12.88 18.34 23.95
C ARG A 77 -12.28 17.65 25.17
N PHE A 78 -12.40 16.33 25.21
CA PHE A 78 -11.64 15.46 26.10
C PHE A 78 -10.63 14.67 25.26
N ASP A 79 -9.34 14.89 25.55
CA ASP A 79 -8.23 14.15 24.96
C ASP A 79 -7.82 13.02 25.90
N GLY A 80 -8.54 11.89 25.81
CA GLY A 80 -8.38 10.72 26.66
C GLY A 80 -9.20 10.77 27.96
N PRO A 81 -8.84 9.92 28.95
CA PRO A 81 -9.63 9.73 30.17
C PRO A 81 -9.82 11.02 30.97
N ILE A 82 -11.04 11.24 31.47
CA ILE A 82 -11.38 12.42 32.27
C ILE A 82 -10.67 12.32 33.61
N LEU A 83 -9.95 13.39 33.99
CA LEU A 83 -9.25 13.46 35.26
C LEU A 83 -10.19 13.14 36.42
N THR A 84 -9.76 12.26 37.32
CA THR A 84 -10.54 11.91 38.50
C THR A 84 -10.71 13.13 39.42
N PRO A 85 -11.83 13.23 40.16
CA PRO A 85 -11.99 14.24 41.20
C PRO A 85 -10.82 14.27 42.20
N GLN A 86 -10.34 15.45 42.53
CA GLN A 86 -9.30 15.67 43.53
C GLN A 86 -9.89 15.68 44.95
N ASN A 87 -9.04 15.48 45.96
CA ASN A 87 -9.46 15.38 47.37
C ASN A 87 -10.21 16.62 47.88
N ASN A 88 -9.87 17.81 47.36
CA ASN A 88 -10.53 19.08 47.69
C ASN A 88 -11.93 19.20 47.05
N GLU A 89 -12.15 18.69 45.84
CA GLU A 89 -13.47 18.67 45.21
C GLU A 89 -14.37 17.64 45.91
N MET A 90 -13.80 16.48 46.27
CA MET A 90 -14.50 15.42 47.00
C MET A 90 -14.85 15.82 48.43
N SER A 91 -14.04 16.65 49.09
CA SER A 91 -14.28 17.05 50.50
C SER A 91 -15.57 17.85 50.66
N TYR A 92 -15.96 18.62 49.65
CA TYR A 92 -17.25 19.33 49.63
C TYR A 92 -18.44 18.38 49.82
N PHE A 93 -18.39 17.22 49.18
CA PHE A 93 -19.47 16.24 49.20
C PHE A 93 -19.51 15.37 50.47
N LYS A 94 -18.43 15.35 51.27
CA LYS A 94 -18.36 14.57 52.52
C LYS A 94 -19.47 14.92 53.51
N ASN A 95 -19.91 16.18 53.53
CA ASN A 95 -20.96 16.65 54.43
C ASN A 95 -22.37 16.21 54.00
N PHE A 96 -22.52 15.69 52.78
CA PHE A 96 -23.81 15.29 52.19
C PHE A 96 -23.91 13.78 51.97
N ILE A 97 -22.80 13.06 52.10
CA ILE A 97 -22.73 11.60 52.09
C ILE A 97 -23.50 11.03 53.28
N GLY A 98 -24.33 10.02 53.02
CA GLY A 98 -25.16 9.40 54.04
C GLY A 98 -24.36 8.45 54.93
N THR A 99 -24.68 8.41 56.23
CA THR A 99 -24.10 7.42 57.16
C THR A 99 -24.81 6.05 57.11
N SER A 100 -25.97 5.98 56.46
CA SER A 100 -26.78 4.77 56.36
C SER A 100 -26.37 3.95 55.14
N LEU A 101 -25.76 2.79 55.40
CA LEU A 101 -25.38 1.83 54.37
C LEU A 101 -26.57 0.95 53.99
N THR A 102 -26.80 0.81 52.70
CA THR A 102 -27.85 -0.06 52.14
C THR A 102 -27.40 -0.68 50.81
N GLN A 103 -28.11 -1.74 50.41
CA GLN A 103 -28.03 -2.37 49.08
C GLN A 103 -29.39 -2.37 48.36
N ASP A 104 -30.43 -1.82 49.00
CA ASP A 104 -31.76 -1.71 48.42
C ASP A 104 -31.77 -0.65 47.30
N ILE A 105 -32.15 -1.05 46.08
CA ILE A 105 -32.08 -0.19 44.88
C ILE A 105 -32.91 1.10 45.02
N PRO A 106 -34.18 1.07 45.46
CA PRO A 106 -34.95 2.29 45.74
C PRO A 106 -34.28 3.23 46.76
N ALA A 107 -33.75 2.69 47.86
CA ALA A 107 -33.04 3.48 48.86
C ALA A 107 -31.75 4.10 48.30
N LEU A 108 -30.97 3.33 47.53
CA LEU A 108 -29.75 3.79 46.86
C LEU A 108 -30.03 4.92 45.87
N LYS A 109 -31.07 4.78 45.04
CA LYS A 109 -31.52 5.84 44.12
C LYS A 109 -31.87 7.11 44.89
N LYS A 110 -32.65 6.99 45.97
CA LYS A 110 -33.02 8.13 46.82
C LYS A 110 -31.79 8.80 47.43
N GLN A 111 -30.81 8.03 47.91
CA GLN A 111 -29.55 8.56 48.45
C GLN A 111 -28.75 9.31 47.38
N GLY A 112 -28.54 8.72 46.20
CA GLY A 112 -27.84 9.35 45.09
C GLY A 112 -28.49 10.67 44.65
N LEU A 113 -29.82 10.71 44.52
CA LEU A 113 -30.54 11.95 44.20
C LEU A 113 -30.47 12.97 45.34
N SER A 114 -30.49 12.52 46.60
CA SER A 114 -30.36 13.43 47.74
C SER A 114 -29.01 14.17 47.75
N LEU A 115 -27.93 13.54 47.30
CA LEU A 115 -26.62 14.21 47.14
C LEU A 115 -26.71 15.39 46.17
N PHE A 116 -27.39 15.22 45.04
CA PHE A 116 -27.61 16.30 44.09
C PHE A 116 -28.34 17.49 44.73
N PHE A 117 -29.47 17.23 45.40
CA PHE A 117 -30.26 18.28 46.05
C PHE A 117 -29.52 18.96 47.20
N ASN A 118 -28.88 18.18 48.06
CA ASN A 118 -28.22 18.66 49.27
C ASN A 118 -26.94 19.44 48.96
N SER A 119 -26.21 19.06 47.91
CA SER A 119 -25.01 19.78 47.48
C SER A 119 -25.29 21.22 47.06
N ARG A 120 -26.50 21.54 46.59
CA ARG A 120 -26.90 22.87 46.10
C ARG A 120 -25.97 23.47 45.03
N ILE A 121 -25.08 22.68 44.44
CA ILE A 121 -24.00 23.14 43.55
C ILE A 121 -24.54 23.74 42.25
N PHE A 122 -25.76 23.33 41.85
CA PHE A 122 -26.49 23.85 40.70
C PHE A 122 -27.77 24.58 41.08
N TYR A 123 -27.99 24.87 42.37
CA TYR A 123 -29.20 25.55 42.82
C TYR A 123 -29.31 26.93 42.17
N GLY A 124 -30.46 27.22 41.53
CA GLY A 124 -30.69 28.47 40.81
C GLY A 124 -30.09 28.51 39.39
N HIS A 125 -29.39 27.46 38.93
CA HIS A 125 -28.90 27.38 37.56
C HIS A 125 -30.07 27.22 36.57
N SER A 126 -30.01 27.88 35.40
CA SER A 126 -31.08 27.84 34.38
C SER A 126 -31.42 26.41 33.92
N HIS A 127 -30.44 25.52 33.94
CA HIS A 127 -30.53 24.12 33.51
C HIS A 127 -30.81 23.12 34.63
N TYR A 128 -31.13 23.58 35.85
CA TYR A 128 -31.28 22.72 37.04
C TYR A 128 -32.24 21.53 36.83
N ALA A 129 -33.41 21.77 36.20
CA ALA A 129 -34.41 20.74 35.95
C ALA A 129 -33.90 19.66 34.96
N ALA A 130 -33.21 20.09 33.91
CA ALA A 130 -32.61 19.19 32.91
C ALA A 130 -31.49 18.35 33.52
N ILE A 131 -30.62 18.96 34.33
CA ILE A 131 -29.57 18.27 35.08
C ILE A 131 -30.19 17.19 35.98
N HIS A 132 -31.21 17.55 36.76
CA HIS A 132 -31.88 16.62 37.66
C HIS A 132 -32.50 15.42 36.92
N LYS A 133 -33.26 15.68 35.85
CA LYS A 133 -33.92 14.64 35.05
C LYS A 133 -32.90 13.71 34.38
N SER A 134 -31.84 14.27 33.81
CA SER A 134 -30.77 13.51 33.15
C SER A 134 -29.98 12.67 34.16
N LEU A 135 -29.71 13.22 35.35
CA LEU A 135 -29.04 12.51 36.43
C LEU A 135 -29.88 11.32 36.93
N GLN A 136 -31.20 11.51 37.04
CA GLN A 136 -32.10 10.42 37.43
C GLN A 136 -32.05 9.27 36.41
N GLN A 137 -32.09 9.58 35.12
CA GLN A 137 -32.04 8.56 34.05
C GLN A 137 -30.70 7.82 34.00
N VAL A 138 -29.57 8.56 34.07
CA VAL A 138 -28.25 7.90 34.05
C VAL A 138 -27.99 7.10 35.33
N LEU A 139 -28.50 7.54 36.49
CA LEU A 139 -28.41 6.80 37.73
C LEU A 139 -29.22 5.49 37.66
N ASP A 140 -30.42 5.54 37.06
CA ASP A 140 -31.21 4.33 36.80
C ASP A 140 -30.45 3.34 35.89
N LEU A 141 -29.78 3.86 34.86
CA LEU A 141 -28.94 3.04 33.97
C LEU A 141 -27.75 2.43 34.72
N PHE A 142 -27.04 3.22 35.54
CA PHE A 142 -25.92 2.75 36.36
C PHE A 142 -26.36 1.64 37.34
N LEU A 143 -27.46 1.84 38.06
CA LEU A 143 -28.00 0.86 39.01
C LEU A 143 -28.45 -0.44 38.34
N LYS A 144 -28.91 -0.36 37.09
CA LYS A 144 -29.30 -1.53 36.29
C LYS A 144 -28.11 -2.36 35.84
N ASN A 145 -27.02 -1.70 35.45
CA ASN A 145 -25.86 -2.34 34.83
C ASN A 145 -24.81 -2.79 35.85
N GLU A 146 -24.73 -2.17 37.02
CA GLU A 146 -23.68 -2.41 38.00
C GLU A 146 -24.02 -3.56 38.97
N SER A 147 -23.20 -4.61 38.97
CA SER A 147 -23.33 -5.73 39.91
C SER A 147 -22.87 -5.36 41.33
N PHE A 148 -23.56 -5.90 42.33
CA PHE A 148 -23.23 -5.71 43.76
C PHE A 148 -23.10 -4.23 44.16
N VAL A 149 -24.08 -3.42 43.76
CA VAL A 149 -24.10 -1.99 44.07
C VAL A 149 -24.40 -1.73 45.55
N ASN A 150 -23.74 -0.74 46.13
CA ASN A 150 -23.91 -0.30 47.51
C ASN A 150 -23.87 1.23 47.59
N THR A 151 -24.16 1.77 48.78
CA THR A 151 -24.17 3.22 49.04
C THR A 151 -22.89 3.90 48.54
N SER A 152 -21.72 3.41 48.92
CA SER A 152 -20.45 4.05 48.55
C SER A 152 -20.19 4.09 47.04
N LYS A 153 -20.57 3.03 46.29
CA LYS A 153 -20.45 3.02 44.82
C LYS A 153 -21.35 4.09 44.18
N VAL A 154 -22.60 4.19 44.62
CA VAL A 154 -23.57 5.16 44.09
C VAL A 154 -23.14 6.59 44.41
N GLU A 155 -22.74 6.86 45.65
CA GLU A 155 -22.27 8.18 46.06
C GLU A 155 -21.03 8.59 45.27
N THR A 156 -20.06 7.68 45.10
CA THR A 156 -18.86 7.92 44.28
C THR A 156 -19.22 8.20 42.83
N PHE A 157 -20.17 7.45 42.26
CA PHE A 157 -20.65 7.66 40.90
C PHE A 157 -21.29 9.05 40.74
N VAL A 158 -22.27 9.38 41.58
CA VAL A 158 -22.98 10.68 41.52
C VAL A 158 -22.01 11.83 41.72
N VAL A 159 -21.14 11.77 42.73
CA VAL A 159 -20.15 12.82 42.98
C VAL A 159 -19.22 13.03 41.79
N LYS A 160 -18.75 11.95 41.13
CA LYS A 160 -17.95 12.07 39.90
C LYS A 160 -18.69 12.81 38.79
N ILE A 161 -19.94 12.43 38.52
CA ILE A 161 -20.78 13.07 37.49
C ILE A 161 -20.98 14.56 37.79
N LEU A 162 -21.28 14.93 39.04
CA LEU A 162 -21.49 16.32 39.44
C LEU A 162 -20.22 17.17 39.33
N ILE A 163 -19.08 16.63 39.76
CA ILE A 163 -17.79 17.32 39.67
C ILE A 163 -17.37 17.52 38.21
N TRP A 164 -17.49 16.48 37.38
CA TRP A 164 -17.16 16.60 35.95
C TRP A 164 -18.06 17.62 35.25
N LEU A 165 -19.36 17.62 35.56
CA LEU A 165 -20.28 18.64 35.04
C LEU A 165 -19.86 20.05 35.49
N GLN A 166 -19.54 20.22 36.78
CA GLN A 166 -19.10 21.52 37.32
C GLN A 166 -17.85 22.04 36.61
N ARG A 167 -16.89 21.18 36.26
CA ARG A 167 -15.66 21.56 35.55
C ARG A 167 -15.91 22.09 34.14
N ILE A 168 -16.90 21.53 33.43
CA ILE A 168 -17.13 21.87 32.02
C ILE A 168 -18.21 22.93 31.82
N LEU A 169 -19.13 23.11 32.77
CA LEU A 169 -20.24 24.07 32.67
C LEU A 169 -19.82 25.50 32.29
N PRO A 170 -18.76 26.10 32.88
CA PRO A 170 -18.33 27.45 32.50
C PRO A 170 -17.91 27.57 31.03
N LYS A 171 -17.40 26.50 30.42
CA LYS A 171 -17.05 26.45 28.99
C LYS A 171 -18.27 26.26 28.10
N LEU A 172 -19.27 25.49 28.55
CA LEU A 172 -20.48 25.22 27.77
C LEU A 172 -21.51 26.36 27.83
N TYR A 173 -21.51 27.13 28.93
CA TYR A 173 -22.42 28.25 29.20
C TYR A 173 -21.65 29.48 29.71
N PRO A 174 -20.82 30.11 28.88
CA PRO A 174 -20.08 31.31 29.28
C PRO A 174 -21.04 32.49 29.46
N THR A 175 -20.86 33.27 30.53
CA THR A 175 -21.78 34.37 30.93
C THR A 175 -21.86 35.52 29.92
N ASN A 176 -20.88 35.63 29.02
CA ASN A 176 -20.72 36.77 28.11
C ASN A 176 -21.11 36.45 26.66
N MET A 177 -21.84 35.34 26.43
CA MET A 177 -22.19 34.89 25.09
C MET A 177 -23.69 34.66 24.96
N ILE A 178 -24.23 35.03 23.80
CA ILE A 178 -25.61 34.72 23.44
C ILE A 178 -25.69 33.23 23.13
N GLU A 179 -26.64 32.53 23.74
CA GLU A 179 -26.91 31.12 23.48
C GLU A 179 -27.46 30.93 22.06
N LYS A 180 -26.57 30.69 21.08
CA LYS A 180 -26.93 30.56 19.65
C LYS A 180 -27.27 29.14 19.20
N ASP A 181 -26.80 28.11 19.90
CA ASP A 181 -27.02 26.68 19.61
C ASP A 181 -26.70 25.85 20.86
N ILE A 182 -26.99 24.55 20.82
CA ILE A 182 -26.69 23.61 21.88
C ILE A 182 -25.17 23.38 22.06
N PRO A 183 -24.70 23.05 23.27
CA PRO A 183 -23.29 22.73 23.49
C PRO A 183 -22.84 21.44 22.81
N LYS A 184 -21.55 21.37 22.46
CA LYS A 184 -20.93 20.27 21.72
C LYS A 184 -19.81 19.63 22.53
N ILE A 185 -19.74 18.30 22.53
CA ILE A 185 -18.74 17.52 23.24
C ILE A 185 -18.02 16.59 22.26
N ILE A 186 -16.69 16.61 22.28
CA ILE A 186 -15.87 15.59 21.62
C ILE A 186 -15.09 14.84 22.70
N PHE A 187 -15.15 13.52 22.66
CA PHE A 187 -14.31 12.63 23.44
C PHE A 187 -13.45 11.83 22.47
N TYR A 188 -12.14 12.04 22.52
CA TYR A 188 -11.19 11.36 21.65
C TYR A 188 -10.27 10.47 22.47
N GLY A 189 -10.24 9.18 22.14
CA GLY A 189 -9.33 8.19 22.73
C GLY A 189 -9.97 7.27 23.77
N GLU A 190 -9.12 6.61 24.57
CA GLU A 190 -9.53 5.53 25.46
C GLU A 190 -10.53 5.98 26.54
N ILE A 191 -11.62 5.22 26.69
CA ILE A 191 -12.75 5.56 27.58
C ILE A 191 -12.99 4.54 28.69
N LYS A 192 -13.46 5.03 29.85
CA LYS A 192 -13.81 4.24 31.04
C LYS A 192 -15.32 4.18 31.25
N ALA A 193 -15.79 3.19 32.01
CA ALA A 193 -17.22 2.96 32.27
C ALA A 193 -17.96 4.21 32.79
N HIS A 194 -17.43 4.88 33.82
CA HIS A 194 -18.06 6.09 34.37
C HIS A 194 -18.11 7.25 33.35
N GLU A 195 -17.14 7.33 32.44
CA GLU A 195 -17.08 8.38 31.42
C GLU A 195 -18.15 8.16 30.35
N ILE A 196 -18.47 6.89 30.01
CA ILE A 196 -19.59 6.55 29.12
C ILE A 196 -20.91 7.03 29.72
N TYR A 197 -21.17 6.74 31.00
CA TYR A 197 -22.35 7.27 31.70
C TYR A 197 -22.36 8.81 31.67
N PHE A 198 -21.20 9.45 31.84
CA PHE A 198 -21.12 10.90 31.76
C PHE A 198 -21.47 11.44 30.37
N LEU A 199 -21.00 10.81 29.30
CA LEU A 199 -21.37 11.19 27.93
C LEU A 199 -22.87 11.01 27.67
N ILE A 200 -23.47 9.91 28.12
CA ILE A 200 -24.93 9.69 28.07
C ILE A 200 -25.67 10.78 28.84
N PHE A 201 -25.20 11.11 30.04
CA PHE A 201 -25.76 12.18 30.85
C PHE A 201 -25.74 13.54 30.14
N LEU A 202 -24.66 13.90 29.46
CA LEU A 202 -24.56 15.14 28.68
C LEU A 202 -25.50 15.14 27.47
N SER A 203 -25.61 14.01 26.75
CA SER A 203 -26.58 13.83 25.66
C SER A 203 -28.03 14.03 26.14
N LEU A 204 -28.40 13.44 27.29
CA LEU A 204 -29.73 13.61 27.89
C LEU A 204 -30.02 15.06 28.33
N MET A 205 -28.97 15.85 28.59
CA MET A 205 -29.07 17.29 28.82
C MET A 205 -29.26 18.10 27.52
N GLY A 206 -29.35 17.46 26.35
CA GLY A 206 -29.57 18.14 25.06
C GLY A 206 -28.29 18.66 24.41
N MET A 207 -27.15 18.01 24.65
CA MET A 207 -25.86 18.33 24.02
C MET A 207 -25.55 17.32 22.91
N ASP A 208 -24.81 17.76 21.89
CA ASP A 208 -24.22 16.80 20.96
C ASP A 208 -22.95 16.20 21.54
N VAL A 209 -22.73 14.93 21.24
CA VAL A 209 -21.60 14.16 21.74
C VAL A 209 -21.02 13.30 20.63
N LEU A 210 -19.72 13.45 20.35
CA LEU A 210 -18.97 12.52 19.52
C LEU A 210 -17.96 11.78 20.38
N TYR A 211 -18.02 10.45 20.35
CA TYR A 211 -16.96 9.58 20.83
C TYR A 211 -16.17 9.09 19.62
N ILE A 212 -14.86 9.34 19.62
CA ILE A 212 -13.99 9.09 18.47
C ILE A 212 -12.85 8.17 18.91
N HIS A 213 -12.69 7.05 18.20
CA HIS A 213 -11.60 6.10 18.44
C HIS A 213 -11.13 5.46 17.12
N THR A 214 -9.83 5.46 16.85
CA THR A 214 -9.27 4.90 15.59
C THR A 214 -9.20 3.37 15.60
N GLU A 215 -9.35 2.73 16.76
CA GLU A 215 -9.37 1.27 16.91
C GLU A 215 -10.76 0.76 17.34
N PRO A 216 -11.55 0.13 16.46
CA PRO A 216 -12.91 -0.34 16.78
C PRO A 216 -12.98 -1.35 17.93
N VAL A 217 -11.93 -2.18 18.10
CA VAL A 217 -11.87 -3.25 19.11
C VAL A 217 -11.98 -2.71 20.54
N LYS A 218 -11.68 -1.42 20.76
CA LYS A 218 -11.69 -0.77 22.07
C LYS A 218 -13.07 -0.29 22.52
N GLU A 219 -14.09 -0.42 21.69
CA GLU A 219 -15.44 0.05 22.01
C GLU A 219 -16.20 -0.85 23.00
N GLN A 220 -15.74 -2.08 23.26
CA GLN A 220 -16.44 -3.12 24.05
C GLN A 220 -17.14 -2.64 25.34
N ARG A 221 -16.57 -1.65 26.04
CA ARG A 221 -17.17 -1.09 27.27
C ARG A 221 -18.45 -0.29 27.02
N PHE A 222 -18.55 0.38 25.89
CA PHE A 222 -19.71 1.19 25.53
C PHE A 222 -20.88 0.27 25.13
N SER A 223 -20.61 -0.76 24.31
CA SER A 223 -21.56 -1.85 24.05
C SER A 223 -22.03 -2.60 25.31
N GLN A 224 -21.24 -2.68 26.38
CA GLN A 224 -21.68 -3.26 27.66
C GLN A 224 -22.70 -2.38 28.41
N ILE A 225 -22.61 -1.05 28.27
CA ILE A 225 -23.45 -0.09 28.99
C ILE A 225 -24.72 0.27 28.21
N ASP A 226 -24.61 0.41 26.89
CA ASP A 226 -25.71 0.68 25.96
C ASP A 226 -25.76 -0.35 24.82
N PRO A 227 -26.09 -1.63 25.12
CA PRO A 227 -26.11 -2.71 24.13
C PRO A 227 -27.21 -2.55 23.07
N THR A 228 -28.25 -1.78 23.38
CA THR A 228 -29.39 -1.55 22.49
C THR A 228 -29.31 -0.23 21.73
N GLU A 229 -28.16 0.45 21.77
CA GLU A 229 -27.91 1.71 21.04
C GLU A 229 -29.01 2.76 21.29
N THR A 230 -29.50 2.80 22.53
CA THR A 230 -30.65 3.61 22.92
C THR A 230 -30.24 5.07 23.11
N PHE A 231 -29.00 5.31 23.54
CA PHE A 231 -28.48 6.64 23.82
C PHE A 231 -27.51 7.13 22.76
N SER A 232 -26.80 6.23 22.07
CA SER A 232 -25.86 6.59 21.00
C SER A 232 -26.00 5.71 19.76
N LYS A 233 -25.58 6.26 18.61
CA LYS A 233 -25.47 5.55 17.33
C LYS A 233 -24.02 5.18 17.05
N ILE A 234 -23.78 4.13 16.29
CA ILE A 234 -22.44 3.67 15.91
C ILE A 234 -22.18 3.87 14.42
N MET A 235 -20.95 4.28 14.11
CA MET A 235 -20.40 4.28 12.76
C MET A 235 -19.02 3.65 12.79
N VAL A 236 -18.88 2.55 12.05
CA VAL A 236 -17.65 1.76 12.00
C VAL A 236 -17.09 1.82 10.59
N TYR A 237 -15.84 2.24 10.48
CA TYR A 237 -15.06 2.17 9.26
C TYR A 237 -14.21 0.90 9.25
N SER A 238 -13.84 0.45 8.04
CA SER A 238 -13.14 -0.83 7.82
C SER A 238 -11.77 -0.91 8.49
N ASN A 239 -11.09 0.23 8.63
CA ASN A 239 -9.68 0.24 8.99
C ASN A 239 -9.42 0.77 10.40
N SER A 240 -8.38 0.21 11.01
CA SER A 240 -7.98 0.45 12.39
C SER A 240 -6.55 0.95 12.43
N PHE A 241 -6.34 2.15 12.96
CA PHE A 241 -5.01 2.74 13.14
C PHE A 241 -4.70 2.89 14.62
N ALA A 242 -3.42 2.77 14.99
CA ALA A 242 -2.97 3.03 16.36
C ALA A 242 -3.39 4.45 16.78
N LEU A 243 -3.94 4.58 18.00
CA LEU A 243 -4.40 5.86 18.50
C LEU A 243 -3.21 6.84 18.68
N GLU A 244 -3.18 7.89 17.86
CA GLU A 244 -2.26 9.02 17.98
C GLU A 244 -2.91 10.17 18.77
N PRO A 245 -2.13 11.13 19.32
CA PRO A 245 -2.68 12.35 19.91
C PRO A 245 -3.62 13.10 18.95
N PHE A 246 -4.61 13.82 19.50
CA PHE A 246 -5.52 14.62 18.69
C PHE A 246 -4.74 15.63 17.83
N PRO A 247 -5.06 15.77 16.53
CA PRO A 247 -4.26 16.59 15.61
C PRO A 247 -4.28 18.08 16.00
N LEU A 248 -3.09 18.68 16.04
CA LEU A 248 -2.88 20.10 16.37
C LEU A 248 -2.58 20.97 15.15
N GLU A 249 -2.32 20.37 14.00
CA GLU A 249 -2.05 21.04 12.73
C GLU A 249 -2.51 20.18 11.55
N ALA A 250 -2.77 20.84 10.41
CA ALA A 250 -3.12 20.14 9.18
C ALA A 250 -1.88 19.50 8.54
N LYS A 251 -1.98 18.22 8.20
CA LYS A 251 -0.97 17.47 7.46
C LYS A 251 -1.11 17.68 5.96
N ARG A 252 0.02 17.61 5.25
CA ARG A 252 0.04 17.65 3.78
C ARG A 252 -0.56 16.35 3.24
N VAL A 253 -1.66 16.48 2.51
CA VAL A 253 -2.34 15.37 1.83
C VAL A 253 -2.22 15.59 0.34
N ARG A 254 -1.91 14.52 -0.40
CA ARG A 254 -2.00 14.53 -1.86
C ARG A 254 -3.40 14.04 -2.23
N LYS A 255 -4.25 14.95 -2.71
CA LYS A 255 -5.56 14.58 -3.25
C LYS A 255 -5.43 14.29 -4.73
N ASN A 256 -6.08 13.22 -5.17
CA ASN A 256 -6.27 13.00 -6.60
C ASN A 256 -7.22 14.07 -7.14
N THR A 257 -7.08 14.36 -8.43
CA THR A 257 -8.00 15.28 -9.12
C THR A 257 -9.10 14.46 -9.76
N VAL A 258 -10.28 15.04 -9.95
CA VAL A 258 -11.40 14.41 -10.66
C VAL A 258 -10.96 13.88 -12.04
N THR A 259 -10.07 14.61 -12.73
CA THR A 259 -9.50 14.19 -14.01
C THR A 259 -8.58 12.98 -13.89
N PHE A 260 -7.84 12.86 -12.78
CA PHE A 260 -6.97 11.72 -12.52
C PHE A 260 -7.79 10.47 -12.20
N GLU A 261 -8.79 10.60 -11.31
CA GLU A 261 -9.70 9.51 -10.96
C GLU A 261 -10.49 9.02 -12.18
N ALA A 262 -11.04 9.94 -12.99
CA ALA A 262 -11.73 9.58 -14.22
C ALA A 262 -10.80 8.87 -15.23
N LYS A 263 -9.52 9.25 -15.28
CA LYS A 263 -8.53 8.57 -16.12
C LYS A 263 -8.25 7.16 -15.61
N GLU A 264 -8.05 6.96 -14.30
CA GLU A 264 -7.83 5.62 -13.74
C GLU A 264 -9.05 4.72 -13.93
N GLU A 265 -10.26 5.25 -13.74
CA GLU A 265 -11.51 4.51 -13.98
C GLU A 265 -11.64 4.07 -15.45
N ILE A 266 -11.39 4.98 -16.39
CA ILE A 266 -11.41 4.66 -17.83
C ILE A 266 -10.29 3.67 -18.19
N GLU A 267 -9.09 3.85 -17.65
CA GLU A 267 -7.95 2.96 -17.91
C GLU A 267 -8.20 1.55 -17.36
N GLY A 268 -8.79 1.42 -16.17
CA GLY A 268 -9.17 0.14 -15.58
C GLY A 268 -10.19 -0.63 -16.42
N PHE A 269 -11.10 0.08 -17.10
CA PHE A 269 -12.05 -0.54 -18.02
C PHE A 269 -11.40 -0.99 -19.34
N LEU A 270 -10.48 -0.18 -19.90
CA LEU A 270 -9.91 -0.41 -21.23
C LEU A 270 -8.77 -1.44 -21.28
N TYR A 271 -7.96 -1.51 -20.21
CA TYR A 271 -6.71 -2.28 -20.18
C TYR A 271 -6.73 -3.46 -19.19
N GLY A 272 -7.93 -3.92 -18.80
CA GLY A 272 -8.08 -5.09 -17.95
C GLY A 272 -7.43 -6.34 -18.56
N GLU A 273 -6.99 -7.28 -17.71
CA GLU A 273 -6.21 -8.47 -18.12
C GLU A 273 -6.91 -9.31 -19.22
N ASP A 274 -8.25 -9.27 -19.28
CA ASP A 274 -9.06 -10.04 -20.22
C ASP A 274 -9.19 -9.43 -21.63
N VAL A 275 -8.77 -8.19 -21.84
CA VAL A 275 -9.04 -7.45 -23.09
C VAL A 275 -7.95 -7.65 -24.16
N GLY A 276 -6.76 -8.16 -23.76
CA GLY A 276 -5.62 -8.39 -24.66
C GLY A 276 -5.00 -7.11 -25.25
N ILE A 277 -5.43 -5.94 -24.78
CA ILE A 277 -4.87 -4.62 -25.13
C ILE A 277 -4.04 -4.15 -23.94
N PHE A 278 -2.76 -3.93 -24.16
CA PHE A 278 -1.82 -3.51 -23.11
C PHE A 278 -1.35 -2.09 -23.33
N LYS A 279 -1.28 -1.32 -22.24
CA LYS A 279 -0.66 0.01 -22.22
C LYS A 279 0.87 -0.14 -22.17
N THR A 280 1.56 0.84 -22.74
CA THR A 280 3.01 0.94 -22.62
C THR A 280 3.44 0.93 -21.15
N ARG A 281 4.39 0.06 -20.81
CA ARG A 281 4.93 -0.15 -19.46
C ARG A 281 3.87 -0.54 -18.41
N GLN A 282 2.76 -1.16 -18.81
CA GLN A 282 1.71 -1.61 -17.89
C GLN A 282 2.24 -2.54 -16.78
N PHE A 283 3.22 -3.39 -17.11
CA PHE A 283 3.81 -4.36 -16.17
C PHE A 283 5.17 -3.92 -15.66
N GLU A 284 5.40 -2.60 -15.52
CA GLU A 284 6.68 -2.08 -15.02
C GLU A 284 7.02 -2.67 -13.64
N SER A 285 6.04 -2.82 -12.75
CA SER A 285 6.14 -3.45 -11.41
C SER A 285 6.24 -4.97 -11.40
N GLY A 286 5.94 -5.62 -12.53
CA GLY A 286 5.82 -7.08 -12.62
C GLY A 286 7.14 -7.82 -12.78
N SER A 287 7.04 -9.10 -13.09
CA SER A 287 8.18 -9.93 -13.51
C SER A 287 7.83 -10.70 -14.77
N THR A 288 8.85 -11.27 -15.41
CA THR A 288 8.67 -12.12 -16.58
C THR A 288 8.73 -13.59 -16.18
N LYS A 289 8.10 -14.45 -16.97
CA LYS A 289 8.36 -15.88 -17.00
C LYS A 289 8.78 -16.24 -18.42
N PRO A 290 10.05 -16.59 -18.68
CA PRO A 290 10.49 -16.90 -20.04
C PRO A 290 9.81 -18.18 -20.54
N ILE A 291 9.44 -18.20 -21.81
CA ILE A 291 9.03 -19.40 -22.54
C ILE A 291 9.93 -19.50 -23.76
N THR A 292 11.06 -20.19 -23.61
CA THR A 292 11.99 -20.39 -24.73
C THR A 292 11.33 -21.26 -25.79
N LEU A 293 11.03 -20.67 -26.94
CA LEU A 293 10.32 -21.33 -28.03
C LEU A 293 11.27 -22.25 -28.79
N ARG A 294 10.77 -23.43 -29.12
CA ARG A 294 11.41 -24.34 -30.07
C ARG A 294 10.94 -24.00 -31.49
N THR A 295 11.85 -23.59 -32.36
CA THR A 295 11.48 -23.01 -33.67
C THR A 295 12.21 -23.66 -34.83
N THR A 296 11.70 -23.44 -36.03
CA THR A 296 12.47 -23.60 -37.26
C THR A 296 13.28 -22.32 -37.57
N HIS A 297 14.29 -22.42 -38.44
CA HIS A 297 15.07 -21.25 -38.87
C HIS A 297 14.21 -20.18 -39.55
N ASP A 298 13.17 -20.58 -40.28
CA ASP A 298 12.26 -19.64 -40.93
C ASP A 298 11.31 -18.94 -39.94
N GLU A 299 10.79 -19.66 -38.95
CA GLU A 299 9.96 -19.07 -37.89
C GLU A 299 10.73 -18.10 -37.02
N LEU A 300 11.99 -18.41 -36.70
CA LEU A 300 12.89 -17.51 -35.97
C LEU A 300 12.97 -16.14 -36.63
N LYS A 301 13.13 -16.10 -37.96
CA LYS A 301 13.22 -14.84 -38.72
C LYS A 301 11.93 -14.03 -38.67
N ILE A 302 10.77 -14.69 -38.55
CA ILE A 302 9.48 -14.02 -38.42
C ILE A 302 9.36 -13.45 -37.00
N LEU A 303 9.54 -14.30 -35.98
CA LEU A 303 9.36 -13.93 -34.56
C LEU A 303 10.35 -12.85 -34.10
N TRP A 304 11.54 -12.78 -34.71
CA TRP A 304 12.55 -11.76 -34.39
C TRP A 304 12.01 -10.33 -34.47
N TYR A 305 11.10 -10.04 -35.41
CA TYR A 305 10.58 -8.68 -35.62
C TYR A 305 9.30 -8.39 -34.80
N GLU A 306 8.67 -9.42 -34.25
CA GLU A 306 7.41 -9.33 -33.53
C GLU A 306 7.58 -8.87 -32.07
N ASP A 307 6.58 -8.14 -31.57
CA ASP A 307 6.45 -7.81 -30.15
C ASP A 307 6.08 -9.07 -29.35
N ALA A 308 6.46 -9.12 -28.07
CA ALA A 308 6.20 -10.27 -27.20
C ALA A 308 4.72 -10.69 -27.22
N LYS A 309 3.79 -9.72 -27.17
CA LYS A 309 2.34 -9.96 -27.16
C LYS A 309 1.76 -10.64 -28.41
N VAL A 310 2.49 -10.65 -29.52
CA VAL A 310 2.06 -11.27 -30.79
C VAL A 310 2.59 -12.70 -30.92
N ARG A 311 3.57 -13.08 -30.09
CA ARG A 311 4.23 -14.37 -30.15
C ARG A 311 3.35 -15.48 -29.56
N PRO A 312 3.52 -16.74 -30.02
CA PRO A 312 2.80 -17.88 -29.45
C PRO A 312 3.17 -18.06 -27.97
N GLU A 313 2.22 -18.55 -27.18
CA GLU A 313 2.36 -18.77 -25.72
C GLU A 313 2.51 -17.49 -24.87
N PHE A 314 2.35 -16.30 -25.45
CA PHE A 314 2.29 -15.07 -24.65
C PHE A 314 1.07 -15.08 -23.74
N GLN A 315 1.28 -14.81 -22.45
CA GLN A 315 0.21 -14.74 -21.47
C GLN A 315 0.55 -13.79 -20.33
N VAL A 316 -0.45 -13.11 -19.79
CA VAL A 316 -0.35 -12.39 -18.53
C VAL A 316 -1.17 -13.13 -17.48
N LYS A 317 -0.60 -13.37 -16.31
CA LYS A 317 -1.31 -13.96 -15.17
C LYS A 317 -0.75 -13.41 -13.86
N ASN A 318 -1.60 -12.81 -13.02
CA ASN A 318 -1.22 -12.26 -11.71
C ASN A 318 0.01 -11.33 -11.82
N GLU A 319 -0.03 -10.37 -12.76
CA GLU A 319 1.09 -9.44 -13.05
C GLU A 319 2.42 -10.08 -13.48
N ILE A 320 2.46 -11.41 -13.69
CA ILE A 320 3.59 -12.11 -14.30
C ILE A 320 3.32 -12.25 -15.79
N VAL A 321 4.24 -11.74 -16.60
CA VAL A 321 4.17 -11.83 -18.06
C VAL A 321 4.97 -13.03 -18.53
N SER A 322 4.29 -14.04 -19.06
CA SER A 322 4.92 -15.11 -19.81
C SER A 322 5.44 -14.55 -21.13
N VAL A 323 6.76 -14.41 -21.26
CA VAL A 323 7.43 -13.81 -22.43
C VAL A 323 8.01 -14.92 -23.31
N PRO A 324 7.46 -15.14 -24.52
CA PRO A 324 8.04 -16.08 -25.47
C PRO A 324 9.32 -15.51 -26.08
N ASN A 325 10.42 -16.24 -25.95
CA ASN A 325 11.74 -15.79 -26.38
C ASN A 325 12.51 -16.88 -27.13
N LEU A 326 13.56 -16.47 -27.83
CA LEU A 326 14.39 -17.34 -28.65
C LEU A 326 15.76 -17.52 -28.00
N PHE A 327 16.29 -18.73 -28.03
CA PHE A 327 17.71 -18.99 -27.75
C PHE A 327 18.19 -19.99 -28.77
N VAL A 328 18.90 -19.51 -29.80
CA VAL A 328 19.24 -20.32 -30.96
C VAL A 328 20.70 -20.13 -31.34
N LYS A 329 21.36 -21.26 -31.60
CA LYS A 329 22.65 -21.32 -32.28
C LYS A 329 22.42 -21.67 -33.75
N VAL A 330 22.93 -20.85 -34.65
CA VAL A 330 22.97 -21.11 -36.09
C VAL A 330 24.35 -21.66 -36.44
N SER A 331 24.40 -22.94 -36.81
CA SER A 331 25.62 -23.70 -37.08
C SER A 331 25.79 -23.88 -38.59
N GLY A 332 26.90 -23.45 -39.15
CA GLY A 332 27.18 -23.43 -40.59
C GLY A 332 26.81 -22.12 -41.29
N THR A 333 26.78 -22.18 -42.62
CA THR A 333 26.53 -21.07 -43.55
C THR A 333 25.63 -21.50 -44.71
N TYR A 334 25.17 -20.53 -45.50
CA TYR A 334 24.56 -20.79 -46.80
C TYR A 334 25.62 -21.05 -47.88
N PRO A 335 25.28 -21.79 -48.96
CA PRO A 335 26.17 -21.97 -50.11
C PRO A 335 26.50 -20.62 -50.77
N GLN A 336 25.53 -19.70 -50.79
CA GLN A 336 25.68 -18.32 -51.19
C GLN A 336 26.02 -17.47 -49.96
N ILE A 337 27.28 -17.09 -49.80
CA ILE A 337 27.75 -16.42 -48.59
C ILE A 337 27.14 -15.03 -48.41
N GLU A 338 26.75 -14.38 -49.51
CA GLU A 338 26.06 -13.10 -49.50
C GLU A 338 24.70 -13.18 -48.77
N GLU A 339 24.01 -14.32 -48.86
CA GLU A 339 22.73 -14.53 -48.17
C GLU A 339 22.93 -14.63 -46.65
N TYR A 340 24.01 -15.30 -46.21
CA TYR A 340 24.38 -15.39 -44.80
C TYR A 340 24.68 -14.02 -44.21
N TRP A 341 25.47 -13.21 -44.92
CA TRP A 341 25.76 -11.85 -44.47
C TRP A 341 24.52 -10.98 -44.46
N LYS A 342 23.65 -11.09 -45.47
CA LYS A 342 22.40 -10.35 -45.50
C LYS A 342 21.54 -10.64 -44.27
N GLU A 343 21.35 -11.91 -43.95
CA GLU A 343 20.57 -12.34 -42.78
C GLU A 343 21.18 -11.82 -41.47
N LEU A 344 22.48 -12.04 -41.24
CA LEU A 344 23.15 -11.58 -40.02
C LEU A 344 23.07 -10.05 -39.86
N PHE A 345 23.25 -9.29 -40.94
CA PHE A 345 23.19 -7.84 -40.91
C PHE A 345 21.76 -7.33 -40.68
N GLU A 346 20.74 -7.97 -41.25
CA GLU A 346 19.35 -7.63 -40.98
C GLU A 346 18.99 -7.85 -39.50
N LEU A 347 19.33 -9.03 -38.95
CA LEU A 347 19.00 -9.39 -37.58
C LEU A 347 19.77 -8.57 -36.54
N LYS A 348 21.07 -8.31 -36.75
CA LYS A 348 21.88 -7.53 -35.80
C LYS A 348 21.55 -6.03 -35.80
N SER A 349 20.86 -5.55 -36.83
CA SER A 349 20.54 -4.13 -37.01
C SER A 349 19.15 -3.76 -36.48
N THR A 350 18.44 -4.70 -35.84
CA THR A 350 17.15 -4.41 -35.21
C THR A 350 17.28 -3.52 -33.96
N ALA A 351 16.21 -2.84 -33.59
CA ALA A 351 16.17 -2.06 -32.35
C ALA A 351 16.37 -2.97 -31.12
N ASN A 352 16.85 -2.39 -30.01
CA ASN A 352 17.12 -3.09 -28.74
C ASN A 352 17.99 -4.33 -28.92
N THR A 353 19.01 -4.24 -29.76
CA THR A 353 19.93 -5.35 -30.06
C THR A 353 21.35 -4.99 -29.65
N VAL A 354 21.98 -5.89 -28.88
CA VAL A 354 23.42 -5.86 -28.62
C VAL A 354 24.09 -6.88 -29.52
N PHE A 355 25.08 -6.44 -30.29
CA PHE A 355 25.83 -7.30 -31.20
C PHE A 355 27.28 -7.45 -30.76
N LYS A 356 27.79 -8.68 -30.73
CA LYS A 356 29.17 -9.02 -30.37
C LYS A 356 29.84 -9.78 -31.51
N GLU A 357 30.91 -9.19 -32.05
CA GLU A 357 31.67 -9.74 -33.19
C GLU A 357 32.59 -10.91 -32.84
N LYS A 358 32.73 -11.20 -31.55
CA LYS A 358 33.55 -12.28 -31.00
C LYS A 358 33.01 -12.73 -29.64
N VAL A 359 33.42 -13.92 -29.22
CA VAL A 359 33.30 -14.40 -27.83
C VAL A 359 34.23 -13.62 -26.88
N ASP A 360 34.20 -13.92 -25.57
CA ASP A 360 34.90 -13.15 -24.53
C ASP A 360 34.48 -11.67 -24.55
N PHE A 361 33.16 -11.47 -24.57
CA PHE A 361 32.54 -10.15 -24.60
C PHE A 361 32.10 -9.65 -23.22
N THR A 362 32.30 -10.47 -22.19
CA THR A 362 31.98 -10.17 -20.79
C THR A 362 33.27 -10.25 -19.95
N PRO A 363 34.22 -9.32 -20.14
CA PRO A 363 35.50 -9.38 -19.45
C PRO A 363 35.33 -9.22 -17.94
N VAL A 364 36.08 -10.00 -17.16
CA VAL A 364 36.07 -9.91 -15.69
C VAL A 364 36.78 -8.64 -15.25
N THR A 365 36.01 -7.65 -14.77
CA THR A 365 36.54 -6.34 -14.34
C THR A 365 36.77 -6.24 -12.83
N TYR A 366 36.63 -7.33 -12.09
CA TYR A 366 36.73 -7.38 -10.63
C TYR A 366 37.85 -8.29 -10.17
N SER A 367 38.42 -7.98 -9.00
CA SER A 367 39.44 -8.79 -8.35
C SER A 367 38.83 -9.98 -7.59
N ARG A 368 39.66 -10.99 -7.28
CA ARG A 368 39.24 -12.10 -6.41
C ARG A 368 38.78 -11.63 -5.03
N GLN A 369 39.40 -10.57 -4.50
CA GLN A 369 39.01 -10.01 -3.20
C GLN A 369 37.61 -9.40 -3.25
N GLU A 370 37.29 -8.65 -4.31
CA GLU A 370 35.95 -8.09 -4.54
C GLU A 370 34.92 -9.19 -4.77
N MET A 371 35.29 -10.25 -5.50
CA MET A 371 34.43 -11.41 -5.72
C MET A 371 34.03 -12.04 -4.37
N TYR A 372 35.00 -12.45 -3.55
CA TYR A 372 34.71 -13.14 -2.29
C TYR A 372 34.08 -12.23 -1.23
N SER A 373 34.27 -10.91 -1.30
CA SER A 373 33.60 -9.99 -0.37
C SER A 373 32.07 -10.01 -0.53
N THR A 374 31.54 -10.44 -1.67
CA THR A 374 30.08 -10.56 -1.88
C THR A 374 29.46 -11.84 -1.30
N SER A 375 30.26 -12.77 -0.75
CA SER A 375 29.76 -14.06 -0.28
C SER A 375 28.67 -13.95 0.81
N PHE A 376 28.67 -12.89 1.61
CA PHE A 376 27.70 -12.70 2.71
C PHE A 376 26.33 -12.21 2.24
N ILE A 377 26.20 -11.82 0.97
CA ILE A 377 24.96 -11.33 0.35
C ILE A 377 23.95 -12.47 0.19
N PHE A 378 24.42 -13.72 0.19
CA PHE A 378 23.58 -14.89 0.02
C PHE A 378 22.96 -15.34 1.36
N ASP A 379 21.73 -15.85 1.29
CA ASP A 379 21.01 -16.47 2.40
C ASP A 379 21.45 -17.92 2.62
N ALA A 380 20.83 -18.59 3.60
CA ALA A 380 21.08 -20.00 3.91
C ALA A 380 20.73 -20.98 2.76
N ASN A 381 19.89 -20.56 1.81
CA ASN A 381 19.53 -21.34 0.62
C ASN A 381 20.43 -21.02 -0.59
N GLY A 382 21.41 -20.12 -0.43
CA GLY A 382 22.29 -19.68 -1.51
C GLY A 382 21.64 -18.68 -2.47
N LEU A 383 20.58 -17.99 -2.05
CA LEU A 383 19.89 -16.95 -2.83
C LEU A 383 20.33 -15.56 -2.39
N ILE A 384 20.34 -14.61 -3.33
CA ILE A 384 20.73 -13.22 -3.09
C ILE A 384 19.68 -12.52 -2.22
N GLU A 385 20.12 -11.97 -1.09
CA GLU A 385 19.33 -11.09 -0.25
C GLU A 385 19.44 -9.64 -0.73
N LYS A 386 18.33 -9.11 -1.26
CA LYS A 386 18.22 -7.76 -1.86
C LYS A 386 18.79 -6.67 -0.96
N GLU A 387 18.39 -6.66 0.32
CA GLU A 387 18.82 -5.64 1.27
C GLU A 387 20.33 -5.61 1.50
N LYS A 388 20.97 -6.79 1.51
CA LYS A 388 22.42 -6.90 1.65
C LYS A 388 23.13 -6.43 0.38
N LEU A 389 22.61 -6.80 -0.79
CA LEU A 389 23.16 -6.39 -2.07
C LEU A 389 23.09 -4.87 -2.26
N PHE A 390 21.93 -4.26 -2.03
CA PHE A 390 21.73 -2.82 -2.27
C PHE A 390 22.55 -1.93 -1.34
N LYS A 391 22.98 -2.45 -0.18
CA LYS A 391 23.90 -1.77 0.75
C LYS A 391 25.37 -2.04 0.44
N HIS A 392 25.68 -2.96 -0.47
CA HIS A 392 27.06 -3.37 -0.75
C HIS A 392 27.80 -2.32 -1.61
N PRO A 393 29.06 -1.96 -1.29
CA PRO A 393 29.80 -0.93 -2.04
C PRO A 393 30.02 -1.23 -3.54
N LEU A 394 30.02 -2.51 -3.93
CA LEU A 394 30.17 -2.91 -5.34
C LEU A 394 28.88 -2.77 -6.14
N TYR A 395 27.73 -2.58 -5.49
CA TYR A 395 26.46 -2.42 -6.17
C TYR A 395 26.32 -0.98 -6.70
N LYS A 396 26.41 -0.82 -8.02
CA LYS A 396 26.45 0.49 -8.69
C LYS A 396 25.14 0.87 -9.39
N PHE A 397 24.08 0.07 -9.24
CA PHE A 397 22.82 0.25 -9.96
C PHE A 397 21.71 0.93 -9.14
N SER A 398 22.07 1.57 -8.02
CA SER A 398 21.12 2.28 -7.14
C SER A 398 20.41 3.47 -7.81
N TYR A 399 20.90 3.95 -8.96
CA TYR A 399 20.26 5.00 -9.75
C TYR A 399 19.08 4.52 -10.61
N LEU A 400 18.93 3.20 -10.80
CA LEU A 400 17.81 2.62 -11.54
C LEU A 400 16.52 2.67 -10.69
N ASN A 401 15.36 2.59 -11.34
CA ASN A 401 14.10 2.41 -10.62
C ASN A 401 14.18 1.15 -9.74
N GLN A 402 13.72 1.25 -8.48
CA GLN A 402 13.71 0.16 -7.50
C GLN A 402 13.12 -1.12 -8.09
N THR A 403 12.05 -0.99 -8.87
CA THR A 403 11.40 -2.11 -9.54
C THR A 403 12.33 -2.85 -10.53
N VAL A 404 13.13 -2.12 -11.32
CA VAL A 404 14.10 -2.73 -12.25
C VAL A 404 15.20 -3.44 -11.46
N GLN A 405 15.67 -2.83 -10.37
CA GLN A 405 16.66 -3.46 -9.49
C GLN A 405 16.12 -4.76 -8.89
N ASP A 406 14.87 -4.74 -8.43
CA ASP A 406 14.17 -5.89 -7.88
C ASP A 406 13.97 -7.01 -8.89
N PHE A 407 13.59 -6.66 -10.13
CA PHE A 407 13.48 -7.57 -11.26
C PHE A 407 14.84 -8.24 -11.55
N MET A 408 15.91 -7.45 -11.63
CA MET A 408 17.25 -7.97 -11.90
C MET A 408 17.70 -8.99 -10.86
N VAL A 409 17.47 -8.71 -9.57
CA VAL A 409 17.79 -9.65 -8.48
C VAL A 409 16.91 -10.88 -8.53
N GLY A 410 15.62 -10.73 -8.85
CA GLY A 410 14.70 -11.84 -9.09
C GLY A 410 15.27 -12.81 -10.13
N LYS A 411 15.73 -12.27 -11.28
CA LYS A 411 16.31 -13.07 -12.37
C LYS A 411 17.63 -13.73 -12.04
N MET A 412 18.48 -13.09 -11.23
CA MET A 412 19.68 -13.76 -10.71
C MET A 412 19.32 -14.96 -9.83
N ASN A 413 18.31 -14.82 -8.96
CA ASN A 413 17.84 -15.91 -8.11
C ASN A 413 17.13 -17.02 -8.89
N GLU A 414 16.40 -16.69 -9.96
CA GLU A 414 15.86 -17.68 -10.90
C GLU A 414 16.99 -18.46 -11.57
N LEU A 415 18.05 -17.78 -12.02
CA LEU A 415 19.21 -18.42 -12.63
C LEU A 415 19.92 -19.39 -11.67
N ILE A 416 20.13 -18.97 -10.41
CA ILE A 416 20.73 -19.80 -9.37
C ILE A 416 19.91 -21.07 -9.11
N LYS A 417 18.59 -21.01 -9.25
CA LYS A 417 17.69 -22.15 -9.03
C LYS A 417 17.51 -23.05 -10.25
N SER A 418 17.94 -22.58 -11.43
CA SER A 418 17.74 -23.29 -12.68
C SER A 418 18.74 -24.43 -12.88
N ASP A 419 18.36 -25.39 -13.73
CA ASP A 419 19.21 -26.45 -14.28
C ASP A 419 19.73 -26.13 -15.69
N MET A 420 19.88 -24.83 -16.00
CA MET A 420 20.41 -24.37 -17.29
C MET A 420 21.88 -24.74 -17.49
N PHE A 421 22.67 -24.75 -16.43
CA PHE A 421 24.09 -25.10 -16.50
C PHE A 421 24.29 -26.62 -16.41
N LEU A 422 25.19 -27.16 -17.22
CA LEU A 422 25.61 -28.56 -17.12
C LEU A 422 26.47 -28.83 -15.87
N GLN A 423 27.16 -27.80 -15.38
CA GLN A 423 27.93 -27.87 -14.13
C GLN A 423 27.04 -27.66 -12.91
N GLU A 424 27.43 -28.25 -11.77
CA GLU A 424 26.73 -28.09 -10.50
C GLU A 424 26.75 -26.62 -10.02
N MET A 425 25.63 -26.17 -9.42
CA MET A 425 25.51 -24.84 -8.84
C MET A 425 26.30 -24.71 -7.52
N THR A 426 27.60 -24.45 -7.65
CA THR A 426 28.50 -24.21 -6.52
C THR A 426 28.40 -22.79 -5.96
N ASN A 427 28.92 -22.56 -4.75
CA ASN A 427 29.03 -21.21 -4.18
C ASN A 427 29.87 -20.26 -5.04
N ASP A 428 30.92 -20.78 -5.69
CA ASP A 428 31.77 -20.00 -6.59
C ASP A 428 30.97 -19.53 -7.81
N LEU A 429 30.17 -20.42 -8.41
CA LEU A 429 29.30 -20.08 -9.54
C LEU A 429 28.21 -19.07 -9.13
N ARG A 430 27.60 -19.20 -7.95
CA ARG A 430 26.62 -18.22 -7.43
C ARG A 430 27.22 -16.81 -7.33
N ILE A 431 28.43 -16.72 -6.78
CA ILE A 431 29.14 -15.44 -6.67
C ILE A 431 29.49 -14.90 -8.05
N LYS A 432 29.94 -15.74 -9.00
CA LYS A 432 30.19 -15.32 -10.38
C LYS A 432 28.92 -14.81 -11.05
N ILE A 433 27.78 -15.48 -10.89
CA ILE A 433 26.48 -15.00 -11.39
C ILE A 433 26.23 -13.58 -10.90
N LEU A 434 26.30 -13.38 -9.58
CA LEU A 434 26.11 -12.06 -9.00
C LEU A 434 27.08 -11.02 -9.59
N MET A 435 28.37 -11.34 -9.60
CA MET A 435 29.41 -10.41 -10.04
C MET A 435 29.28 -10.06 -11.52
N THR A 436 29.08 -11.04 -12.40
CA THR A 436 28.87 -10.84 -13.83
C THR A 436 27.70 -9.89 -14.10
N ILE A 437 26.57 -10.03 -13.39
CA ILE A 437 25.39 -9.20 -13.60
C ILE A 437 25.59 -7.79 -13.03
N ILE A 438 26.12 -7.63 -11.82
CA ILE A 438 26.30 -6.29 -11.22
C ILE A 438 27.42 -5.46 -11.87
N THR A 439 28.30 -6.11 -12.64
CA THR A 439 29.36 -5.44 -13.42
C THR A 439 29.13 -5.47 -14.93
N MET A 440 27.94 -5.83 -15.40
CA MET A 440 27.64 -5.90 -16.83
C MET A 440 27.83 -4.55 -17.52
N ASP A 441 28.19 -4.57 -18.80
CA ASP A 441 28.31 -3.37 -19.61
C ASP A 441 26.97 -2.64 -19.77
N LYS A 442 27.04 -1.31 -19.94
CA LYS A 442 25.86 -0.43 -20.03
C LYS A 442 24.91 -0.81 -21.17
N GLU A 443 25.41 -1.39 -22.26
CA GLU A 443 24.57 -1.79 -23.38
C GLU A 443 23.61 -2.93 -23.02
N PHE A 444 24.07 -3.90 -22.22
CA PHE A 444 23.23 -4.98 -21.69
C PHE A 444 22.26 -4.44 -20.65
N LEU A 445 22.72 -3.56 -19.76
CA LEU A 445 21.84 -2.95 -18.75
C LEU A 445 20.67 -2.19 -19.39
N ARG A 446 20.92 -1.48 -20.50
CA ARG A 446 19.88 -0.79 -21.27
C ARG A 446 18.84 -1.73 -21.86
N LEU A 447 19.21 -2.97 -22.20
CA LEU A 447 18.24 -3.98 -22.65
C LEU A 447 17.22 -4.28 -21.55
N VAL A 448 17.66 -4.37 -20.29
CA VAL A 448 16.76 -4.60 -19.15
C VAL A 448 15.90 -3.37 -18.86
N GLU A 449 16.51 -2.18 -18.80
CA GLU A 449 15.83 -0.92 -18.45
C GLU A 449 14.74 -0.51 -19.46
N SER A 450 14.96 -0.81 -20.74
CA SER A 450 14.05 -0.46 -21.84
C SER A 450 13.00 -1.53 -22.14
N PHE A 451 13.05 -2.69 -21.47
CA PHE A 451 12.15 -3.80 -21.79
C PHE A 451 10.73 -3.56 -21.26
N ASP A 452 9.81 -3.27 -22.18
CA ASP A 452 8.37 -3.41 -21.96
C ASP A 452 7.99 -4.87 -22.25
N PHE A 453 7.55 -5.62 -21.23
CA PHE A 453 7.32 -7.06 -21.33
C PHE A 453 6.27 -7.45 -22.38
N THR A 454 5.44 -6.52 -22.84
CA THR A 454 4.47 -6.75 -23.93
C THR A 454 4.97 -6.31 -25.31
N GLY A 455 6.03 -5.51 -25.34
CA GLY A 455 6.55 -4.82 -26.51
C GLY A 455 7.73 -5.53 -27.16
N LYS A 456 8.69 -4.74 -27.66
CA LYS A 456 9.86 -5.25 -28.37
C LYS A 456 10.79 -6.04 -27.44
N VAL A 457 10.98 -7.31 -27.76
CA VAL A 457 11.86 -8.22 -27.03
C VAL A 457 13.33 -7.79 -27.18
N PRO A 458 14.12 -7.69 -26.08
CA PRO A 458 15.54 -7.35 -26.12
C PRO A 458 16.32 -8.45 -26.82
N LYS A 459 17.42 -8.10 -27.50
CA LYS A 459 18.13 -9.06 -28.37
C LYS A 459 19.62 -9.04 -28.17
N ILE A 460 20.22 -10.22 -28.22
CA ILE A 460 21.66 -10.43 -28.18
C ILE A 460 22.03 -11.28 -29.39
N VAL A 461 22.95 -10.76 -30.22
CA VAL A 461 23.49 -11.49 -31.37
C VAL A 461 25.00 -11.61 -31.18
N VAL A 462 25.50 -12.84 -31.19
CA VAL A 462 26.93 -13.16 -31.06
C VAL A 462 27.40 -13.82 -32.34
N TYR A 463 28.56 -13.38 -32.84
CA TYR A 463 29.23 -13.99 -33.98
C TYR A 463 30.50 -14.72 -33.53
N ASP A 464 30.51 -16.04 -33.65
CA ASP A 464 31.56 -16.93 -33.19
C ASP A 464 32.20 -17.67 -34.37
N HIS A 465 33.20 -17.06 -35.00
CA HIS A 465 33.84 -17.55 -36.23
C HIS A 465 35.24 -18.14 -36.01
N LYS A 466 35.73 -18.15 -34.77
CA LYS A 466 37.04 -18.65 -34.39
C LYS A 466 36.88 -19.89 -33.51
N PRO A 467 37.90 -20.74 -33.36
CA PRO A 467 37.87 -21.83 -32.39
C PRO A 467 38.04 -21.34 -30.93
N ASP A 468 37.64 -20.10 -30.64
CA ASP A 468 37.65 -19.52 -29.31
C ASP A 468 36.42 -20.02 -28.53
N ASN A 469 36.54 -20.20 -27.22
CA ASN A 469 35.43 -20.67 -26.39
C ASN A 469 34.74 -19.50 -25.69
N PHE A 470 33.42 -19.61 -25.51
CA PHE A 470 32.68 -18.74 -24.59
C PHE A 470 33.30 -18.82 -23.20
N THR A 471 33.45 -17.67 -22.56
CA THR A 471 33.86 -17.61 -21.16
C THR A 471 32.68 -17.95 -20.25
N GLU A 472 32.96 -18.39 -19.02
CA GLU A 472 31.90 -18.64 -18.04
C GLU A 472 31.04 -17.39 -17.79
N SER A 473 31.63 -16.18 -17.84
CA SER A 473 30.88 -14.93 -17.74
C SER A 473 29.98 -14.65 -18.94
N ASP A 474 30.40 -15.00 -20.16
CA ASP A 474 29.53 -14.91 -21.34
C ASP A 474 28.33 -15.84 -21.20
N ILE A 475 28.55 -17.10 -20.79
CA ILE A 475 27.48 -18.08 -20.59
C ILE A 475 26.50 -17.62 -19.51
N ILE A 476 26.99 -17.14 -18.36
CA ILE A 476 26.16 -16.57 -17.30
C ILE A 476 25.28 -15.46 -17.84
N LEU A 477 25.85 -14.53 -18.61
CA LEU A 477 25.12 -13.39 -19.17
C LEU A 477 24.03 -13.86 -20.13
N LEU A 478 24.33 -14.79 -21.03
CA LEU A 478 23.35 -15.33 -21.97
C LEU A 478 22.20 -16.05 -21.25
N CYS A 479 22.49 -16.94 -20.29
CA CYS A 479 21.45 -17.62 -19.52
C CYS A 479 20.59 -16.62 -18.73
N TYR A 480 21.20 -15.60 -18.13
CA TYR A 480 20.48 -14.54 -17.44
C TYR A 480 19.51 -13.80 -18.37
N PHE A 481 19.97 -13.41 -19.56
CA PHE A 481 19.13 -12.70 -20.53
C PHE A 481 18.04 -13.60 -21.13
N ASN A 482 18.27 -14.90 -21.27
CA ASN A 482 17.21 -15.85 -21.60
C ASN A 482 16.11 -15.81 -20.52
N LEU A 483 16.47 -15.77 -19.24
CA LEU A 483 15.49 -15.69 -18.15
C LEU A 483 14.77 -14.34 -18.04
N VAL A 484 15.45 -13.24 -18.41
CA VAL A 484 14.82 -11.92 -18.58
C VAL A 484 13.71 -12.01 -19.64
N GLY A 485 13.88 -12.86 -20.65
CA GLY A 485 12.97 -13.03 -21.79
C GLY A 485 13.54 -12.46 -23.08
N ALA A 486 14.86 -12.28 -23.18
CA ALA A 486 15.52 -11.79 -24.39
C ALA A 486 15.67 -12.88 -25.46
N ASP A 487 15.71 -12.44 -26.72
CA ASP A 487 16.09 -13.29 -27.84
C ASP A 487 17.61 -13.34 -27.97
N ILE A 488 18.17 -14.54 -28.14
CA ILE A 488 19.61 -14.78 -28.22
C ILE A 488 19.91 -15.58 -29.48
N LEU A 489 20.78 -15.03 -30.34
CA LEU A 489 21.32 -15.70 -31.51
C LEU A 489 22.83 -15.82 -31.44
N ILE A 490 23.33 -17.01 -31.72
CA ILE A 490 24.76 -17.27 -31.86
C ILE A 490 25.01 -17.79 -33.26
N TYR A 491 25.65 -17.00 -34.10
CA TYR A 491 26.07 -17.40 -35.43
C TYR A 491 27.47 -18.01 -35.37
N THR A 492 27.56 -19.28 -35.73
CA THR A 492 28.80 -20.02 -35.82
C THR A 492 28.91 -20.51 -37.27
N PRO A 493 29.68 -19.86 -38.16
CA PRO A 493 29.81 -20.26 -39.57
C PRO A 493 30.43 -21.66 -39.75
N THR A 494 31.03 -22.20 -38.68
CA THR A 494 31.53 -23.56 -38.58
C THR A 494 30.49 -24.49 -37.92
N ASN A 495 30.89 -25.73 -37.60
CA ASN A 495 30.09 -26.63 -36.76
C ASN A 495 30.74 -26.85 -35.39
N TYR A 496 31.44 -25.85 -34.86
CA TYR A 496 32.13 -25.98 -33.57
C TYR A 496 31.12 -26.16 -32.45
N ASN A 497 31.40 -27.08 -31.53
CA ASN A 497 30.70 -27.14 -30.25
C ASN A 497 31.21 -25.99 -29.38
N ASN A 498 30.31 -25.16 -28.87
CA ASN A 498 30.63 -23.97 -28.09
C ASN A 498 29.79 -23.91 -26.81
N ILE A 499 28.55 -23.40 -26.88
CA ILE A 499 27.66 -23.28 -25.72
C ILE A 499 27.13 -24.64 -25.24
N GLU A 500 27.13 -25.67 -26.08
CA GLU A 500 26.65 -27.00 -25.71
C GLU A 500 27.55 -27.69 -24.67
N ALA A 501 28.78 -27.22 -24.48
CA ALA A 501 29.66 -27.66 -23.41
C ALA A 501 29.27 -27.10 -22.03
N TRP A 502 28.40 -26.08 -21.98
CA TRP A 502 28.08 -25.33 -20.77
C TRP A 502 26.60 -25.35 -20.41
N ILE A 503 25.72 -25.29 -21.42
CA ILE A 503 24.29 -25.12 -21.27
C ILE A 503 23.56 -26.42 -21.61
N ASN A 504 22.56 -26.77 -20.81
CA ASN A 504 21.66 -27.88 -21.07
C ASN A 504 20.86 -27.63 -22.38
N GLN A 505 20.89 -28.58 -23.30
CA GLN A 505 20.27 -28.48 -24.63
C GLN A 505 18.75 -28.29 -24.60
N ASN A 506 18.09 -28.50 -23.47
CA ASN A 506 16.67 -28.19 -23.31
C ASN A 506 16.35 -26.68 -23.38
N TYR A 507 17.36 -25.81 -23.27
CA TYR A 507 17.18 -24.36 -23.18
C TYR A 507 17.53 -23.59 -24.45
N PHE A 508 18.01 -24.26 -25.51
CA PHE A 508 18.32 -23.60 -26.78
C PHE A 508 18.21 -24.57 -27.96
N ASP A 509 17.95 -24.03 -29.15
CA ASP A 509 17.95 -24.79 -30.39
C ASP A 509 19.29 -24.67 -31.14
N ILE A 510 19.60 -25.69 -31.94
CA ILE A 510 20.68 -25.66 -32.92
C ILE A 510 20.07 -25.77 -34.31
N HIS A 511 20.18 -24.70 -35.10
CA HIS A 511 19.78 -24.66 -36.50
C HIS A 511 20.99 -24.94 -37.38
N GLN A 512 20.95 -26.06 -38.11
CA GLN A 512 22.04 -26.47 -38.99
C GLN A 512 21.81 -25.93 -40.41
N LEU A 513 22.75 -25.10 -40.89
CA LEU A 513 22.82 -24.62 -42.26
C LEU A 513 23.63 -25.58 -43.15
N PRO A 514 23.43 -25.56 -44.50
CA PRO A 514 23.90 -26.62 -45.38
C PRO A 514 25.38 -26.53 -45.79
N SER A 515 26.08 -25.45 -45.46
CA SER A 515 27.50 -25.26 -45.76
C SER A 515 28.28 -24.87 -44.50
N VAL A 516 29.61 -24.88 -44.57
CA VAL A 516 30.51 -24.58 -43.45
C VAL A 516 31.62 -23.69 -44.00
N GLN A 517 31.97 -22.63 -43.29
CA GLN A 517 33.09 -21.75 -43.64
C GLN A 517 33.98 -21.54 -42.42
N PHE A 518 35.29 -21.64 -42.63
CA PHE A 518 36.30 -21.43 -41.60
C PHE A 518 36.90 -20.03 -41.74
N ASP A 519 37.35 -19.46 -40.61
CA ASP A 519 38.05 -18.17 -40.56
C ASP A 519 37.30 -17.03 -41.26
N MET A 520 35.97 -17.05 -41.15
CA MET A 520 35.08 -16.12 -41.83
C MET A 520 34.97 -14.82 -41.04
N GLU A 521 35.86 -13.86 -41.30
CA GLU A 521 35.79 -12.53 -40.67
C GLU A 521 34.52 -11.77 -41.09
N ILE A 522 33.93 -11.05 -40.13
CA ILE A 522 32.77 -10.21 -40.42
C ILE A 522 33.15 -9.02 -41.32
N PRO A 523 32.50 -8.81 -42.47
CA PRO A 523 32.77 -7.66 -43.32
C PRO A 523 32.29 -6.39 -42.62
N LYS A 524 32.95 -5.26 -42.88
CA LYS A 524 32.56 -3.96 -42.29
C LYS A 524 31.22 -3.44 -42.80
N GLU A 525 30.89 -3.77 -44.04
CA GLU A 525 29.63 -3.40 -44.70
C GLU A 525 29.07 -4.64 -45.41
N LEU A 526 27.76 -4.63 -45.66
CA LEU A 526 27.12 -5.70 -46.41
C LEU A 526 27.77 -5.81 -47.80
N PRO A 527 28.29 -6.99 -48.20
CA PRO A 527 28.92 -7.17 -49.50
C PRO A 527 27.94 -6.83 -50.64
N LYS A 528 28.32 -5.90 -51.52
CA LYS A 528 27.52 -5.59 -52.71
C LYS A 528 27.52 -6.80 -53.65
N GLU A 529 26.35 -7.23 -54.11
CA GLU A 529 26.24 -8.27 -55.13
C GLU A 529 27.16 -7.92 -56.31
N LYS A 530 28.10 -8.81 -56.63
CA LYS A 530 28.92 -8.65 -57.84
C LYS A 530 28.00 -8.81 -59.05
N THR A 531 27.49 -7.71 -59.57
CA THR A 531 26.85 -7.72 -60.89
C THR A 531 27.90 -8.17 -61.91
N SER A 532 27.81 -9.43 -62.33
CA SER A 532 28.69 -10.01 -63.35
C SER A 532 28.69 -9.10 -64.59
N PHE A 533 29.88 -8.66 -64.99
CA PHE A 533 30.15 -7.81 -66.15
C PHE A 533 29.49 -8.34 -67.44
N LEU A 534 29.15 -9.64 -67.50
CA LEU A 534 28.51 -10.28 -68.64
C LEU A 534 27.01 -9.98 -68.81
N LYS A 535 26.29 -9.54 -67.78
CA LYS A 535 24.88 -9.10 -67.94
C LYS A 535 24.74 -7.77 -68.69
N ARG A 536 25.84 -7.03 -68.88
CA ARG A 536 25.87 -5.77 -69.66
C ARG A 536 26.01 -5.99 -71.17
N PHE A 537 26.43 -7.18 -71.62
CA PHE A 537 26.61 -7.49 -73.04
C PHE A 537 25.41 -8.18 -73.72
N PHE A 538 24.45 -8.69 -72.96
CA PHE A 538 23.26 -9.38 -73.50
C PHE A 538 21.96 -8.55 -73.45
N LYS A 539 22.06 -7.22 -73.34
CA LYS A 539 20.97 -6.29 -73.68
C LYS A 539 21.44 -5.36 -74.79
N ARG A 540 21.33 -5.83 -76.03
CA ARG A 540 21.22 -4.97 -77.21
C ARG A 540 20.14 -5.53 -78.12
#